data_AF-R0HHE7-F1
#
_entry.id   AF-R0HHE7-F1
#
_cell.length_a   1.000
_cell.length_b   1.000
_cell.length_c   1.000
_cell.angle_alpha   90.00
_cell.angle_beta   90.00
_cell.angle_gamma   90.00
#
_symmetry.space_group_name_H-M   'P 1'
#
loop_
_entity.id
_entity.type
_entity.pdbx_description
1 polymer ?
#
loop_
_entity_poly.entity_id
_entity_poly.type
_entity_poly.pdbx_seq_one_letter_code
_entity_poly.pdbx_strand_id
1 'polypeptide(L)'
;MMNGYTCNRHLYRPAITMSQFYNEKNNLRKLISSTEWDESKRPKNCGVKKVKQYLLQESFSSNIFIALKLATPQVKLLMMVDAERNPVMGYIYAPMDRAKEDILLSFCNTRKYKKPSAIIDRRWECQLHHPLHAACCFFNPTMQYKYPADVSSDEEMNGLFECIYRLVHDAHVQAVILNEQDMFKNVVGVFGHKFVTDQREAKAPAEWWACFSSSAPHLKEFAIKLLSLI
;
A
#
# COMPACT_ATOMS: atom_id res chain seq x y z
N MET A 1 3.61 -37.74 -3.85
CA MET A 1 3.59 -37.53 -2.39
C MET A 1 3.26 -36.09 -1.99
N MET A 2 3.97 -35.05 -2.48
CA MET A 2 3.64 -33.65 -2.15
C MET A 2 2.30 -33.14 -2.75
N ASN A 3 1.89 -33.65 -3.93
CA ASN A 3 0.69 -33.17 -4.62
C ASN A 3 -0.64 -33.58 -3.96
N GLY A 4 -0.63 -34.58 -3.08
CA GLY A 4 -1.83 -34.98 -2.32
C GLY A 4 -2.17 -34.05 -1.15
N TYR A 5 -1.21 -33.22 -0.72
CA TYR A 5 -1.35 -32.35 0.46
C TYR A 5 -1.31 -30.85 0.13
N THR A 6 -1.08 -30.46 -1.14
CA THR A 6 -0.86 -29.05 -1.54
C THR A 6 -1.80 -28.56 -2.65
N CYS A 7 -2.83 -29.32 -3.01
CA CYS A 7 -3.88 -28.94 -3.96
C CYS A 7 -3.38 -28.17 -5.21
N ASN A 8 -2.24 -28.59 -5.78
CA ASN A 8 -1.66 -28.06 -7.03
C ASN A 8 -1.55 -26.52 -7.14
N ARG A 9 -1.21 -25.79 -6.06
CA ARG A 9 -0.99 -24.33 -6.15
C ARG A 9 0.49 -23.99 -6.30
N HIS A 10 0.84 -23.33 -7.39
CA HIS A 10 2.20 -22.89 -7.67
C HIS A 10 2.67 -21.75 -6.76
N LEU A 11 3.89 -21.88 -6.25
CA LEU A 11 4.57 -20.96 -5.33
C LEU A 11 5.22 -19.80 -6.10
N TYR A 12 4.41 -18.84 -6.55
CA TYR A 12 4.93 -17.61 -7.13
C TYR A 12 4.68 -16.45 -6.16
N ARG A 13 5.76 -15.83 -5.68
CA ARG A 13 5.90 -14.76 -4.66
C ARG A 13 6.20 -15.27 -3.22
N PRO A 14 7.27 -14.78 -2.56
CA PRO A 14 7.68 -15.22 -1.22
C PRO A 14 6.59 -15.07 -0.14
N ALA A 15 5.79 -14.00 -0.19
CA ALA A 15 4.68 -13.80 0.75
C ALA A 15 3.54 -14.82 0.54
N ILE A 16 3.23 -15.16 -0.72
CA ILE A 16 2.24 -16.19 -1.06
C ILE A 16 2.76 -17.57 -0.60
N THR A 17 4.05 -17.83 -0.79
CA THR A 17 4.72 -19.05 -0.34
C THR A 17 4.69 -19.20 1.18
N MET A 18 5.03 -18.14 1.92
CA MET A 18 4.94 -18.15 3.39
C MET A 18 3.50 -18.29 3.88
N SER A 19 2.53 -17.65 3.21
CA SER A 19 1.12 -17.72 3.57
C SER A 19 0.58 -19.14 3.40
N GLN A 20 0.86 -19.78 2.25
CA GLN A 20 0.51 -21.17 2.00
C GLN A 20 1.15 -22.10 3.01
N PHE A 21 2.45 -21.91 3.30
CA PHE A 21 3.14 -22.68 4.31
C PHE A 21 2.47 -22.56 5.69
N TYR A 22 2.08 -21.34 6.09
CA TYR A 22 1.41 -21.11 7.37
C TYR A 22 0.03 -21.77 7.44
N ASN A 23 -0.74 -21.73 6.35
CA ASN A 23 -2.05 -22.37 6.26
C ASN A 23 -1.96 -23.90 6.33
N GLU A 24 -0.97 -24.48 5.65
CA GLU A 24 -0.74 -25.93 5.60
C GLU A 24 0.08 -26.46 6.80
N LYS A 25 0.44 -25.62 7.77
CA LYS A 25 1.36 -25.99 8.86
C LYS A 25 0.93 -27.25 9.62
N ASN A 26 -0.37 -27.42 9.84
CA ASN A 26 -0.91 -28.58 10.57
C ASN A 26 -0.82 -29.85 9.74
N ASN A 27 -1.08 -29.76 8.44
CA ASN A 27 -0.96 -30.89 7.51
C ASN A 27 0.51 -31.28 7.34
N LEU A 28 1.42 -30.30 7.23
CA LEU A 28 2.85 -30.53 7.20
C LEU A 28 3.36 -31.16 8.50
N ARG A 29 2.89 -30.71 9.67
CA ARG A 29 3.23 -31.31 10.97
C ARG A 29 2.75 -32.76 11.07
N LYS A 30 1.55 -33.07 10.57
CA LYS A 30 1.04 -34.44 10.50
C LYS A 30 1.90 -35.31 9.58
N LEU A 31 2.25 -34.79 8.39
CA LEU A 31 3.09 -35.50 7.41
C LEU A 31 4.46 -35.85 7.98
N ILE A 32 5.15 -34.90 8.60
CA ILE A 32 6.51 -35.15 9.14
C ILE A 32 6.52 -36.01 10.41
N SER A 33 5.36 -36.20 11.03
CA SER A 33 5.17 -37.03 12.23
C SER A 33 4.57 -38.40 11.92
N SER A 34 4.33 -38.72 10.65
CA SER A 34 3.77 -40.02 10.25
C SER A 34 4.84 -41.12 10.26
N THR A 35 4.38 -42.35 10.50
CA THR A 35 5.25 -43.55 10.42
C THR A 35 5.84 -43.72 9.02
N GLU A 36 5.05 -43.46 7.98
CA GLU A 36 5.48 -43.48 6.57
C GLU A 36 6.66 -42.53 6.30
N TRP A 37 6.70 -41.37 6.98
CA TRP A 37 7.81 -40.43 6.86
C TRP A 37 9.08 -40.98 7.49
N ASP A 38 8.97 -41.54 8.70
CA ASP A 38 10.09 -42.08 9.46
C ASP A 38 10.66 -43.37 8.84
N GLU A 39 9.83 -44.18 8.19
CA GLU A 39 10.23 -45.38 7.43
C GLU A 39 10.86 -45.06 6.06
N SER A 40 10.66 -43.84 5.56
CA SER A 40 11.21 -43.44 4.26
C SER A 40 12.74 -43.25 4.29
N LYS A 41 13.40 -43.19 3.11
CA LYS A 41 14.84 -42.87 3.03
C LYS A 41 15.15 -41.40 3.40
N ARG A 42 14.15 -40.52 3.49
CA ARG A 42 14.30 -39.06 3.61
C ARG A 42 14.87 -38.56 4.95
N PRO A 43 14.50 -39.10 6.13
CA PRO A 43 15.00 -38.64 7.43
C PRO A 43 16.51 -38.88 7.64
N LYS A 44 17.17 -39.66 6.77
CA LYS A 44 18.61 -39.93 6.85
C LYS A 44 19.46 -38.72 6.47
N ASN A 45 18.90 -37.76 5.73
CA ASN A 45 19.58 -36.53 5.36
C ASN A 45 19.59 -35.53 6.53
N CYS A 46 20.77 -35.02 6.89
CA CYS A 46 20.94 -34.05 7.98
C CYS A 46 20.13 -32.75 7.77
N GLY A 47 19.96 -32.28 6.53
CA GLY A 47 19.13 -31.13 6.19
C GLY A 47 17.66 -31.38 6.48
N VAL A 48 17.17 -32.58 6.16
CA VAL A 48 15.77 -32.97 6.41
C VAL A 48 15.47 -33.07 7.91
N LYS A 49 16.42 -33.56 8.71
CA LYS A 49 16.30 -33.56 10.18
C LYS A 49 16.15 -32.16 10.76
N LYS A 50 16.98 -31.22 10.30
CA LYS A 50 16.88 -29.80 10.71
C LYS A 50 15.55 -29.18 10.31
N VAL A 51 15.07 -29.43 9.09
CA VAL A 51 13.75 -28.95 8.64
C VAL A 51 12.64 -29.52 9.53
N LYS A 52 12.63 -30.83 9.81
CA LYS A 52 11.65 -31.44 10.74
C LYS A 52 11.68 -30.75 12.11
N GLN A 53 12.87 -30.48 12.66
CA GLN A 53 13.02 -29.76 13.93
C GLN A 53 12.39 -28.36 13.89
N TYR A 54 12.65 -27.56 12.84
CA TYR A 54 12.05 -26.23 12.70
C TYR A 54 10.54 -26.27 12.54
N LEU A 55 10.00 -27.19 11.73
CA LEU A 55 8.56 -27.33 11.49
C LEU A 55 7.78 -27.68 12.76
N LEU A 56 8.41 -28.41 13.68
CA LEU A 56 7.82 -28.79 14.97
C LEU A 56 7.92 -27.68 16.03
N GLN A 57 8.82 -26.71 15.88
CA GLN A 57 8.94 -25.60 16.81
C GLN A 57 7.74 -24.63 16.72
N GLU A 58 7.13 -24.29 17.86
CA GLU A 58 6.08 -23.26 17.90
C GLU A 58 6.61 -21.85 17.61
N SER A 59 7.87 -21.58 17.98
CA SER A 59 8.54 -20.32 17.67
C SER A 59 8.68 -20.09 16.16
N PHE A 60 8.90 -21.14 15.38
CA PHE A 60 8.99 -21.06 13.93
C PHE A 60 7.66 -20.61 13.30
N SER A 61 6.56 -21.27 13.67
CA SER A 61 5.20 -20.88 13.23
C SER A 61 4.85 -19.46 13.66
N SER A 62 5.22 -19.07 14.89
CA SER A 62 4.99 -17.73 15.42
C SER A 62 5.76 -16.67 14.64
N ASN A 63 7.02 -16.95 14.28
CA ASN A 63 7.85 -16.03 13.49
C ASN A 63 7.33 -15.87 12.06
N ILE A 64 6.86 -16.95 11.43
CA ILE A 64 6.22 -16.87 10.09
C ILE A 64 4.95 -16.03 10.14
N PHE A 65 4.14 -16.20 11.19
CA PHE A 65 2.94 -15.39 11.38
C PHE A 65 3.28 -13.90 11.53
N ILE A 66 4.31 -13.56 12.31
CA ILE A 66 4.80 -12.18 12.45
C ILE A 66 5.30 -11.65 11.10
N ALA A 67 6.09 -12.44 10.36
CA ALA A 67 6.57 -12.04 9.04
C ALA A 67 5.42 -11.77 8.06
N LEU A 68 4.36 -12.61 8.09
CA LEU A 68 3.16 -12.40 7.28
C LEU A 68 2.40 -11.14 7.68
N LYS A 69 2.29 -10.83 8.97
CA LYS A 69 1.69 -9.58 9.45
C LYS A 69 2.41 -8.34 8.92
N LEU A 70 3.74 -8.38 8.88
CA LEU A 70 4.55 -7.29 8.34
C LEU A 70 4.48 -7.20 6.81
N ALA A 71 4.63 -8.32 6.11
CA ALA A 71 4.79 -8.34 4.66
C ALA A 71 3.47 -8.21 3.90
N THR A 72 2.35 -8.69 4.44
CA THR A 72 1.09 -8.75 3.69
C THR A 72 0.56 -7.36 3.31
N PRO A 73 0.47 -6.37 4.23
CA PRO A 73 0.01 -5.02 3.87
C PRO A 73 0.93 -4.35 2.84
N GLN A 74 2.25 -4.54 2.98
CA GLN A 74 3.26 -4.01 2.05
C GLN A 74 3.13 -4.61 0.65
N VAL A 75 2.94 -5.93 0.55
CA VAL A 75 2.74 -6.60 -0.76
C VAL A 75 1.43 -6.16 -1.40
N LYS A 76 0.35 -5.95 -0.62
CA LYS A 76 -0.90 -5.38 -1.14
C LYS A 76 -0.71 -3.99 -1.70
N LEU A 77 0.02 -3.12 -1.00
CA LEU A 77 0.38 -1.78 -1.48
C LEU A 77 1.15 -1.86 -2.79
N LEU A 78 2.21 -2.67 -2.86
CA LEU A 78 3.02 -2.82 -4.07
C LEU A 78 2.20 -3.35 -5.24
N MET A 79 1.32 -4.33 -5.01
CA MET A 79 0.41 -4.81 -6.06
C MET A 79 -0.58 -3.74 -6.54
N MET A 80 -0.98 -2.82 -5.68
CA MET A 80 -1.85 -1.70 -6.05
C MET A 80 -1.13 -0.69 -6.94
N VAL A 81 0.15 -0.46 -6.66
CA VAL A 81 1.02 0.48 -7.38
C VAL A 81 1.52 -0.12 -8.72
N ASP A 82 1.80 -1.43 -8.75
CA ASP A 82 2.24 -2.16 -9.95
C ASP A 82 1.11 -2.36 -10.98
N ALA A 83 -0.15 -2.08 -10.63
CA ALA A 83 -1.25 -2.16 -11.58
C ALA A 83 -1.09 -1.02 -12.60
N GLU A 84 -0.54 -1.34 -13.78
CA GLU A 84 -0.12 -0.49 -14.92
C GLU A 84 -1.11 0.61 -15.40
N ARG A 85 -2.29 0.72 -14.80
CA ARG A 85 -3.34 1.67 -15.19
C ARG A 85 -3.20 3.06 -14.58
N ASN A 86 -2.43 3.25 -13.51
CA ASN A 86 -2.44 4.50 -12.75
C ASN A 86 -1.03 5.05 -12.45
N PRO A 87 -0.78 6.36 -12.63
CA PRO A 87 0.48 6.96 -12.20
C PRO A 87 0.65 6.82 -10.68
N VAL A 88 1.79 6.26 -10.27
CA VAL A 88 2.12 5.90 -8.87
C VAL A 88 1.94 7.07 -7.89
N MET A 89 2.23 8.29 -8.35
CA MET A 89 2.35 9.49 -7.52
C MET A 89 1.11 9.83 -6.71
N GLY A 90 -0.10 9.61 -7.25
CA GLY A 90 -1.36 9.94 -6.58
C GLY A 90 -1.96 8.81 -5.76
N TYR A 91 -1.36 7.62 -5.79
CA TYR A 91 -1.95 6.41 -5.19
C TYR A 91 -1.10 5.79 -4.10
N ILE A 92 0.17 6.18 -3.93
CA ILE A 92 1.08 5.47 -3.00
C ILE A 92 0.97 5.93 -1.54
N TYR A 93 0.65 7.20 -1.32
CA TYR A 93 0.74 7.84 0.00
C TYR A 93 -0.24 7.23 1.02
N ALA A 94 -1.54 7.44 0.82
CA ALA A 94 -2.57 6.94 1.71
C ALA A 94 -2.56 5.41 1.94
N PRO A 95 -2.34 4.55 0.92
CA PRO A 95 -2.16 3.13 1.17
C PRO A 95 -0.94 2.78 2.01
N MET A 96 0.13 3.59 1.97
CA MET A 96 1.28 3.39 2.84
C MET A 96 0.90 3.63 4.29
N ASP A 97 0.17 4.71 4.57
CA ASP A 97 -0.28 4.98 5.93
C ASP A 97 -1.24 3.90 6.43
N ARG A 98 -2.21 3.49 5.63
CA ARG A 98 -3.06 2.33 5.95
C ARG A 98 -2.26 1.05 6.18
N ALA A 99 -1.22 0.80 5.37
CA ALA A 99 -0.37 -0.37 5.58
C ALA A 99 0.37 -0.28 6.92
N LYS A 100 0.87 0.89 7.33
CA LYS A 100 1.52 1.11 8.62
C LYS A 100 0.53 0.91 9.78
N GLU A 101 -0.69 1.43 9.65
CA GLU A 101 -1.76 1.26 10.63
C GLU A 101 -2.20 -0.21 10.76
N ASP A 102 -2.45 -0.88 9.64
CA ASP A 102 -2.80 -2.31 9.60
C ASP A 102 -1.74 -3.16 10.31
N ILE A 103 -0.47 -2.87 10.03
CA ILE A 103 0.63 -3.56 10.69
C ILE A 103 0.58 -3.27 12.19
N LEU A 104 0.49 -2.01 12.61
CA LEU A 104 0.44 -1.61 14.03
C LEU A 104 -0.70 -2.34 14.77
N LEU A 105 -1.92 -2.28 14.23
CA LEU A 105 -3.12 -2.90 14.81
C LEU A 105 -3.01 -4.43 14.87
N SER A 106 -2.24 -5.04 13.96
CA SER A 106 -2.01 -6.48 13.99
C SER A 106 -1.16 -6.95 15.17
N PHE A 107 -0.42 -6.08 15.87
CA PHE A 107 0.43 -6.44 17.01
C PHE A 107 -0.22 -6.12 18.35
N CYS A 108 -0.54 -7.15 19.15
CA CYS A 108 -1.00 -6.96 20.53
C CYS A 108 0.08 -6.39 21.47
N ASN A 109 1.36 -6.49 21.08
CA ASN A 109 2.49 -5.97 21.86
C ASN A 109 3.30 -4.98 21.02
N THR A 110 3.14 -3.70 21.33
CA THR A 110 3.78 -2.57 20.64
C THR A 110 5.31 -2.64 20.68
N ARG A 111 5.92 -3.27 21.69
CA ARG A 111 7.39 -3.42 21.77
C ARG A 111 7.95 -4.26 20.62
N LYS A 112 7.21 -5.28 20.16
CA LYS A 112 7.62 -6.12 19.03
C LYS A 112 7.53 -5.38 17.70
N TYR A 113 6.67 -4.36 17.62
CA TYR A 113 6.47 -3.54 16.43
C TYR A 113 7.49 -2.40 16.29
N LYS A 114 8.07 -1.92 17.40
CA LYS A 114 8.97 -0.76 17.39
C LYS A 114 10.13 -0.86 16.38
N LYS A 115 10.81 -2.02 16.32
CA LYS A 115 11.93 -2.23 15.39
C LYS A 115 11.46 -2.29 13.93
N PRO A 116 10.45 -3.11 13.57
CA PRO A 116 9.87 -3.07 12.22
C PRO A 116 9.38 -1.70 11.78
N SER A 117 8.64 -0.97 12.64
CA SER A 117 8.15 0.38 12.33
C SER A 117 9.31 1.29 11.93
N ALA A 118 10.36 1.37 12.75
CA ALA A 118 11.51 2.23 12.47
C ALA A 118 12.20 1.91 11.13
N ILE A 119 12.20 0.64 10.69
CA ILE A 119 12.73 0.27 9.37
C ILE A 119 11.80 0.74 8.26
N ILE A 120 10.49 0.58 8.44
CA ILE A 120 9.46 1.01 7.49
C ILE A 120 9.50 2.54 7.36
N ASP A 121 9.47 3.25 8.47
CA ASP A 121 9.54 4.71 8.56
C ASP A 121 10.79 5.25 7.87
N ARG A 122 11.97 4.70 8.20
CA ARG A 122 13.22 5.11 7.55
C ARG A 122 13.20 4.89 6.04
N ARG A 123 12.65 3.78 5.56
CA ARG A 123 12.54 3.50 4.11
C ARG A 123 11.57 4.44 3.42
N TRP A 124 10.45 4.73 4.08
CA TRP A 124 9.46 5.69 3.63
C TRP A 124 10.05 7.08 3.50
N GLU A 125 10.65 7.60 4.58
CA GLU A 125 11.33 8.90 4.66
C GLU A 125 12.40 9.10 3.57
N CYS A 126 13.16 8.04 3.24
CA CYS A 126 14.24 8.16 2.27
C CYS A 126 13.77 8.13 0.80
N GLN A 127 12.59 7.57 0.49
CA GLN A 127 12.24 7.22 -0.89
C GLN A 127 10.95 7.87 -1.39
N LEU A 128 9.94 7.99 -0.55
CA LEU A 128 8.55 8.24 -0.99
C LEU A 128 7.78 9.19 -0.07
N HIS A 129 8.31 9.52 1.11
CA HIS A 129 7.77 10.55 1.98
C HIS A 129 8.24 11.92 1.51
N HIS A 130 7.61 12.40 0.43
CA HIS A 130 7.91 13.71 -0.14
C HIS A 130 6.62 14.54 -0.20
N PRO A 131 6.69 15.86 0.05
CA PRO A 131 5.57 16.80 -0.12
C PRO A 131 4.82 16.61 -1.44
N LEU A 132 5.55 16.23 -2.50
CA LEU A 132 5.01 15.92 -3.82
C LEU A 132 4.04 14.73 -3.80
N HIS A 133 4.39 13.62 -3.14
CA HIS A 133 3.51 12.45 -3.06
C HIS A 133 2.26 12.75 -2.24
N ALA A 134 2.40 13.50 -1.14
CA ALA A 134 1.30 14.03 -0.33
C ALA A 134 0.35 14.91 -1.18
N ALA A 135 0.89 15.89 -1.91
CA ALA A 135 0.11 16.75 -2.79
C ALA A 135 -0.58 15.98 -3.92
N CYS A 136 0.10 15.00 -4.53
CA CYS A 136 -0.49 14.14 -5.56
C CYS A 136 -1.62 13.26 -5.00
N CYS A 137 -1.51 12.79 -3.75
CA CYS A 137 -2.59 12.08 -3.06
C CYS A 137 -3.82 12.99 -2.89
N PHE A 138 -3.61 14.25 -2.48
CA PHE A 138 -4.66 15.26 -2.40
C PHE A 138 -5.39 15.45 -3.73
N PHE A 139 -4.64 15.55 -4.84
CA PHE A 139 -5.23 15.72 -6.17
C PHE A 139 -5.85 14.46 -6.76
N ASN A 140 -5.81 13.31 -6.08
CA ASN A 140 -6.47 12.10 -6.57
C ASN A 140 -7.96 12.11 -6.20
N PRO A 141 -8.90 12.25 -7.16
CA PRO A 141 -10.33 12.34 -6.84
C PRO A 141 -10.87 11.08 -6.15
N THR A 142 -10.33 9.90 -6.49
CA THR A 142 -10.73 8.67 -5.79
C THR A 142 -10.35 8.76 -4.31
N MET A 143 -9.14 9.19 -4.01
CA MET A 143 -8.67 9.28 -2.62
C MET A 143 -9.42 10.37 -1.86
N GLN A 144 -9.52 11.57 -2.45
CA GLN A 144 -10.16 12.73 -1.83
C GLN A 144 -11.61 12.48 -1.40
N TYR A 145 -12.38 11.72 -2.19
CA TYR A 145 -13.82 11.60 -1.97
C TYR A 145 -14.28 10.22 -1.48
N LYS A 146 -13.56 9.13 -1.81
CA LYS A 146 -13.90 7.78 -1.32
C LYS A 146 -13.23 7.48 0.01
N TYR A 147 -12.04 8.03 0.21
CA TYR A 147 -11.20 7.80 1.39
C TYR A 147 -10.81 9.13 2.05
N PRO A 148 -11.76 10.00 2.42
CA PRO A 148 -11.46 11.34 2.91
C PRO A 148 -10.62 11.35 4.20
N ALA A 149 -10.73 10.30 5.02
CA ALA A 149 -9.89 10.12 6.21
C ALA A 149 -8.39 9.96 5.87
N ASP A 150 -8.09 9.39 4.70
CA ASP A 150 -6.73 9.11 4.24
C ASP A 150 -6.07 10.35 3.57
N VAL A 151 -6.80 11.47 3.43
CA VAL A 151 -6.35 12.68 2.71
C VAL A 151 -6.67 13.97 3.48
N SER A 152 -7.06 13.84 4.75
CA SER A 152 -7.43 14.96 5.62
C SER A 152 -6.42 15.20 6.74
N SER A 153 -5.21 14.64 6.66
CA SER A 153 -4.20 14.94 7.66
C SER A 153 -3.53 16.29 7.36
N ASP A 154 -2.96 16.88 8.40
CA ASP A 154 -2.16 18.11 8.25
C ASP A 154 -0.98 17.89 7.31
N GLU A 155 -0.53 16.65 7.15
CA GLU A 155 0.62 16.29 6.32
C GLU A 155 0.34 16.43 4.82
N GLU A 156 -0.82 15.99 4.32
CA GLU A 156 -1.16 16.18 2.90
C GLU A 156 -1.34 17.66 2.57
N MET A 157 -1.99 18.41 3.47
CA MET A 157 -2.20 19.86 3.30
C MET A 157 -0.88 20.62 3.33
N ASN A 158 0.02 20.30 4.27
CA ASN A 158 1.36 20.90 4.31
C ASN A 158 2.17 20.55 3.06
N GLY A 159 2.10 19.30 2.60
CA GLY A 159 2.76 18.86 1.38
C GLY A 159 2.26 19.62 0.14
N LEU A 160 0.95 19.85 0.05
CA LEU A 160 0.33 20.67 -0.98
C LEU A 160 0.83 22.11 -0.94
N PHE A 161 0.78 22.77 0.23
CA PHE A 161 1.21 24.16 0.36
C PHE A 161 2.69 24.33 0.02
N GLU A 162 3.54 23.39 0.42
CA GLU A 162 4.95 23.39 0.08
C GLU A 162 5.16 23.24 -1.44
N CYS A 163 4.39 22.38 -2.11
CA CYS A 163 4.44 22.26 -3.57
C CYS A 163 3.99 23.54 -4.27
N ILE A 164 2.90 24.17 -3.82
CA ILE A 164 2.41 25.45 -4.38
C ILE A 164 3.50 26.52 -4.23
N TYR A 165 4.04 26.69 -3.02
CA TYR A 165 5.06 27.69 -2.72
C TYR A 165 6.33 27.50 -3.56
N ARG A 166 6.77 26.25 -3.76
CA ARG A 166 7.99 25.94 -4.51
C ARG A 166 7.82 26.04 -6.03
N LEU A 167 6.64 25.73 -6.56
CA LEU A 167 6.42 25.57 -8.01
C LEU A 167 5.68 26.73 -8.67
N VAL A 168 5.05 27.61 -7.89
CA VAL A 168 4.30 28.77 -8.36
C VAL A 168 4.92 30.02 -7.75
N HIS A 169 5.64 30.83 -8.55
CA HIS A 169 6.33 32.01 -8.02
C HIS A 169 5.42 33.23 -7.83
N ASP A 170 4.32 33.30 -8.57
CA ASP A 170 3.38 34.42 -8.51
C ASP A 170 2.41 34.25 -7.33
N ALA A 171 2.48 35.15 -6.35
CA ALA A 171 1.64 35.13 -5.15
C ALA A 171 0.15 35.30 -5.45
N HIS A 172 -0.22 36.01 -6.51
CA HIS A 172 -1.61 36.12 -6.94
C HIS A 172 -2.12 34.77 -7.47
N VAL A 173 -1.32 34.09 -8.29
CA VAL A 173 -1.66 32.75 -8.79
C VAL A 173 -1.75 31.74 -7.65
N GLN A 174 -0.86 31.80 -6.65
CA GLN A 174 -0.96 30.96 -5.45
C GLN A 174 -2.31 31.15 -4.74
N ALA A 175 -2.74 32.41 -4.52
CA ALA A 175 -4.02 32.69 -3.88
C ALA A 175 -5.21 32.19 -4.68
N VAL A 176 -5.17 32.30 -6.01
CA VAL A 176 -6.21 31.75 -6.90
C VAL A 176 -6.26 30.22 -6.81
N ILE A 177 -5.11 29.55 -6.83
CA ILE A 177 -5.01 28.09 -6.67
C ILE A 177 -5.62 27.64 -5.34
N LEU A 178 -5.38 28.36 -4.24
CA LEU A 178 -5.97 28.04 -2.92
C LEU A 178 -7.50 28.15 -2.94
N ASN A 179 -8.05 29.21 -3.53
CA ASN A 179 -9.50 29.37 -3.67
C ASN A 179 -10.12 28.25 -4.53
N GLU A 180 -9.49 27.92 -5.66
CA GLU A 180 -9.93 26.84 -6.53
C GLU A 180 -9.80 25.47 -5.84
N GLN A 181 -8.79 25.27 -4.99
CA GLN A 181 -8.59 24.07 -4.20
C GLN A 181 -9.74 23.86 -3.19
N ASP A 182 -10.23 24.92 -2.56
CA ASP A 182 -11.42 24.85 -1.71
C ASP A 182 -12.66 24.43 -2.50
N MET A 183 -12.80 24.86 -3.77
CA MET A 183 -13.89 24.40 -4.62
C MET A 183 -13.82 22.90 -4.87
N PHE A 184 -12.63 22.37 -5.17
CA PHE A 184 -12.41 20.93 -5.35
C PHE A 184 -12.73 20.17 -4.05
N LYS A 185 -12.12 20.58 -2.93
CA LYS A 185 -12.29 19.92 -1.62
C LYS A 185 -13.76 19.86 -1.20
N ASN A 186 -14.49 20.96 -1.38
CA ASN A 186 -15.88 21.09 -0.95
C ASN A 186 -16.91 20.72 -2.03
N VAL A 187 -16.46 20.12 -3.15
CA VAL A 187 -17.35 19.60 -4.21
C VAL A 187 -18.23 20.71 -4.82
N VAL A 188 -17.68 21.90 -5.00
CA VAL A 188 -18.38 23.08 -5.52
C VAL A 188 -18.34 23.11 -7.05
N GLY A 189 -19.45 23.52 -7.67
CA GLY A 189 -19.54 23.70 -9.12
C GLY A 189 -19.47 22.37 -9.88
N VAL A 190 -18.61 22.30 -10.91
CA VAL A 190 -18.49 21.13 -11.79
C VAL A 190 -18.11 19.85 -11.04
N PHE A 191 -17.40 19.99 -9.92
CA PHE A 191 -16.92 18.86 -9.12
C PHE A 191 -18.06 18.06 -8.46
N GLY A 192 -19.22 18.69 -8.24
CA GLY A 192 -20.41 18.04 -7.67
C GLY A 192 -21.39 17.48 -8.69
N HIS A 193 -21.14 17.68 -9.99
CA HIS A 193 -22.03 17.18 -11.02
C HIS A 193 -21.99 15.64 -11.08
N LYS A 194 -23.15 14.98 -11.08
CA LYS A 194 -23.25 13.50 -11.00
C LYS A 194 -22.42 12.78 -12.07
N PHE A 195 -22.46 13.29 -13.31
CA PHE A 195 -21.64 12.73 -14.38
C PHE A 195 -20.13 12.78 -14.04
N VAL A 196 -19.65 13.85 -13.40
CA VAL A 196 -18.25 14.02 -13.02
C VAL A 196 -17.89 13.13 -11.82
N THR A 197 -18.81 12.99 -10.86
CA THR A 197 -18.61 12.12 -9.69
C THR A 197 -18.45 10.66 -10.10
N ASP A 198 -19.24 10.19 -11.06
CA ASP A 198 -19.22 8.81 -11.55
C ASP A 198 -17.89 8.47 -12.27
N GLN A 199 -17.15 9.48 -12.73
CA GLN A 199 -15.89 9.30 -13.45
C GLN A 199 -14.64 9.28 -12.56
N ARG A 200 -14.77 9.58 -11.26
CA ARG A 200 -13.62 9.72 -10.32
C ARG A 200 -12.78 8.45 -10.19
N GLU A 201 -13.41 7.27 -10.30
CA GLU A 201 -12.74 5.96 -10.27
C GLU A 201 -12.46 5.39 -11.67
N ALA A 202 -13.15 5.90 -12.69
CA ALA A 202 -13.10 5.37 -14.05
C ALA A 202 -11.88 5.88 -14.84
N LYS A 203 -11.32 7.02 -14.45
CA LYS A 203 -10.19 7.67 -15.13
C LYS A 203 -8.98 7.78 -14.22
N ALA A 204 -7.80 7.80 -14.82
CA ALA A 204 -6.58 8.17 -14.11
C ALA A 204 -6.68 9.63 -13.61
N PRO A 205 -6.06 10.00 -12.47
CA PRO A 205 -6.23 11.32 -11.87
C PRO A 205 -5.92 12.49 -12.81
N ALA A 206 -4.78 12.43 -13.52
CA ALA A 206 -4.38 13.49 -14.45
C ALA A 206 -5.39 13.65 -15.60
N GLU A 207 -5.94 12.54 -16.11
CA GLU A 207 -6.97 12.55 -17.15
C GLU A 207 -8.30 13.11 -16.63
N TRP A 208 -8.68 12.75 -15.40
CA TRP A 208 -9.87 13.29 -14.75
C TRP A 208 -9.77 14.82 -14.60
N TRP A 209 -8.63 15.33 -14.15
CA TRP A 209 -8.37 16.77 -14.10
C TRP A 209 -8.43 17.41 -15.48
N ALA A 210 -7.87 16.78 -16.52
CA ALA A 210 -7.94 17.29 -17.88
C ALA A 210 -9.39 17.49 -18.36
N CYS A 211 -10.30 16.58 -17.98
CA CYS A 211 -11.67 16.54 -18.47
C CYS A 211 -12.67 17.37 -17.64
N PHE A 212 -12.52 17.44 -16.31
CA PHE A 212 -13.64 17.79 -15.43
C PHE A 212 -13.36 18.91 -14.41
N SER A 213 -12.43 19.83 -14.72
CA SER A 213 -12.04 20.93 -13.83
C SER A 213 -12.08 22.30 -14.49
N SER A 214 -13.00 22.49 -15.45
CA SER A 214 -13.13 23.75 -16.21
C SER A 214 -13.43 24.98 -15.34
N SER A 215 -14.00 24.81 -14.15
CA SER A 215 -14.25 25.89 -13.19
C SER A 215 -13.05 26.23 -12.30
N ALA A 216 -11.93 25.53 -12.46
CA ALA A 216 -10.71 25.69 -11.67
C ALA A 216 -9.46 25.57 -12.57
N PRO A 217 -9.26 26.51 -13.52
CA PRO A 217 -8.22 26.38 -14.54
C PRO A 217 -6.79 26.39 -14.00
N HIS A 218 -6.48 27.18 -12.96
CA HIS A 218 -5.12 27.26 -12.41
C HIS A 218 -4.78 26.00 -11.62
N LEU A 219 -5.73 25.55 -10.80
CA LEU A 219 -5.64 24.30 -10.06
C LEU A 219 -5.56 23.11 -11.02
N LYS A 220 -6.31 23.13 -12.13
CA LYS A 220 -6.24 22.10 -13.17
C LYS A 220 -4.82 21.95 -13.71
N GLU A 221 -4.22 23.05 -14.15
CA GLU A 221 -2.85 23.02 -14.70
C GLU A 221 -1.85 22.54 -13.66
N PHE A 222 -1.98 23.04 -12.43
CA PHE A 222 -1.12 22.64 -11.32
C PHE A 222 -1.27 21.15 -10.98
N ALA A 223 -2.49 20.64 -10.84
CA ALA A 223 -2.79 19.25 -10.52
C ALA A 223 -2.30 18.31 -11.62
N ILE A 224 -2.56 18.63 -12.89
CA ILE A 224 -2.07 17.83 -14.03
C ILE A 224 -0.55 17.80 -14.02
N LYS A 225 0.11 18.94 -13.79
CA LYS A 225 1.57 19.02 -13.69
C LYS A 225 2.07 18.08 -12.60
N LEU A 226 1.56 18.17 -11.37
CA LEU A 226 1.99 17.31 -10.26
C LEU A 226 1.75 15.82 -10.54
N LEU A 227 0.55 15.47 -11.01
CA LEU A 227 0.14 14.09 -11.23
C LEU A 227 0.83 13.42 -12.43
N SER A 228 1.42 14.23 -13.33
CA SER A 228 2.14 13.76 -14.51
C SER A 228 3.66 13.78 -14.34
N LEU A 229 4.18 14.20 -13.18
CA LEU A 229 5.60 14.06 -12.84
C LEU A 229 5.88 12.57 -12.64
N ILE A 230 6.50 11.95 -13.66
CA ILE A 230 7.11 10.62 -13.60
C ILE A 230 8.61 10.82 -13.43
#